data_AF-A0A7C4UHP8-F1
#
_entry.id   AF-A0A7C4UHP8-F1
#
_cell.length_a   1.000
_cell.length_b   1.000
_cell.length_c   1.000
_cell.angle_alpha   90.00
_cell.angle_beta   90.00
_cell.angle_gamma   90.00
#
_symmetry.space_group_name_H-M   'P 1'
#
loop_
_entity.id
_entity.type
_entity.pdbx_description
1 polymer ?
#
loop_
_entity_poly.entity_id
_entity_poly.type
_entity_poly.pdbx_seq_one_letter_code
_entity_poly.pdbx_strand_id
1 'polypeptide(L)' 'MMSLPFAIADNVSAALAAGRPVAALESTLIAHGLPWPVNFETARASDDAVRQA' A
#
# COMPACT_ATOMS: atom_id res chain seq x y z
N MET A 1 23.97 -11.86 -6.84
CA MET A 1 22.66 -11.58 -6.20
C MET A 1 21.69 -11.15 -7.28
N MET A 2 20.67 -11.95 -7.60
CA MET A 2 19.60 -11.52 -8.50
C MET A 2 18.73 -10.52 -7.73
N SER A 3 18.79 -9.25 -8.11
CA SER A 3 17.83 -8.24 -7.68
C SER A 3 16.56 -8.48 -8.48
N LEU A 4 15.47 -8.88 -7.80
CA LEU A 4 14.15 -8.82 -8.41
C LEU A 4 13.83 -7.36 -8.73
N PRO A 5 13.14 -7.07 -9.84
CA PRO A 5 12.71 -5.72 -10.14
C PRO A 5 11.79 -5.22 -9.03
N PHE A 6 12.30 -4.29 -8.23
CA PHE A 6 11.55 -3.59 -7.20
C PHE A 6 10.99 -2.30 -7.80
N ALA A 7 9.67 -2.25 -7.97
CA ALA A 7 8.99 -1.06 -8.48
C ALA A 7 8.38 -0.27 -7.33
N ILE A 8 8.67 1.03 -7.28
CA ILE A 8 8.10 1.97 -6.32
C ILE A 8 7.29 2.99 -7.11
N ALA A 9 6.05 3.25 -6.70
CA ALA A 9 5.23 4.29 -7.29
C ALA A 9 5.81 5.68 -7.02
N ASP A 10 5.64 6.62 -7.97
CA ASP A 10 6.24 7.95 -7.92
C ASP A 10 5.90 8.72 -6.64
N ASN A 11 4.64 8.61 -6.17
CA ASN A 11 4.18 9.27 -4.94
C ASN A 11 4.89 8.75 -3.68
N VAL A 12 5.17 7.44 -3.61
CA VAL A 12 5.90 6.81 -2.51
C VAL A 12 7.38 7.17 -2.60
N SER A 13 7.98 7.11 -3.79
CA SER A 13 9.37 7.51 -4.02
C SER A 13 9.62 8.97 -3.60
N ALA A 14 8.71 9.88 -3.97
CA ALA A 14 8.77 11.28 -3.58
C ALA A 14 8.61 11.48 -2.07
N ALA A 15 7.70 10.74 -1.42
CA ALA A 15 7.53 10.80 0.04
C ALA A 15 8.80 10.34 0.77
N LEU A 16 9.39 9.23 0.35
CA LEU A 16 10.64 8.71 0.91
C LEU A 16 11.80 9.69 0.74
N ALA A 17 11.98 10.26 -0.46
CA ALA A 17 13.02 11.24 -0.74
C ALA A 17 12.86 12.52 0.10
N ALA A 18 11.63 12.92 0.42
CA ALA A 18 11.32 14.05 1.29
C ALA A 18 11.37 13.72 2.79
N GLY A 19 11.71 12.48 3.18
CA GLY A 19 11.68 12.04 4.58
C GLY A 19 10.29 12.03 5.21
N ARG A 20 9.23 11.98 4.39
CA ARG A 20 7.84 11.89 4.85
C ARG A 20 7.52 10.46 5.30
N PRO A 21 6.64 10.28 6.29
CA PRO A 21 6.19 8.96 6.71
C PRO A 21 5.54 8.18 5.57
N VAL A 22 5.82 6.88 5.50
CA VAL A 22 5.23 5.94 4.54
C VAL A 22 4.80 4.69 5.31
N ALA A 23 3.55 4.27 5.13
CA ALA A 23 3.03 3.01 5.67
C ALA A 23 2.84 2.01 4.53
N ALA A 24 3.34 0.78 4.72
CA ALA A 24 3.08 -0.33 3.80
C ALA A 24 1.79 -1.05 4.19
N LEU A 25 0.96 -1.40 3.19
CA LEU A 25 -0.25 -2.20 3.36
C LEU A 25 -0.08 -3.54 2.66
N GLU A 26 -0.53 -4.64 3.28
CA GLU A 26 -0.38 -5.99 2.73
C GLU A 26 -1.46 -6.34 1.69
N SER A 27 -1.11 -7.22 0.75
CA SER A 27 -2.03 -7.67 -0.31
C SER A 27 -2.73 -8.99 -0.03
N THR A 28 -2.19 -9.83 0.88
CA THR A 28 -2.76 -11.17 1.18
C THR A 28 -4.17 -11.06 1.73
N LEU A 29 -4.43 -10.15 2.67
CA LEU A 29 -5.78 -9.88 3.21
C LEU A 29 -6.77 -9.47 2.10
N ILE A 30 -6.32 -8.67 1.13
CA ILE A 30 -7.14 -8.21 0.01
C ILE A 30 -7.50 -9.37 -0.93
N ALA A 31 -6.52 -10.20 -1.28
CA ALA A 31 -6.73 -11.26 -2.27
C ALA A 31 -7.42 -12.51 -1.68
N HIS A 32 -7.12 -12.87 -0.43
CA HIS A 32 -7.50 -14.17 0.14
C HIS A 32 -8.17 -14.08 1.52
N GLY A 33 -8.09 -12.94 2.20
CA GLY A 33 -8.57 -12.80 3.58
C GLY A 33 -10.01 -12.32 3.70
N LEU A 34 -10.54 -11.63 2.69
CA LEU A 34 -11.88 -11.04 2.70
C LEU A 34 -12.64 -11.36 1.41
N PRO A 35 -13.96 -11.59 1.47
CA PRO A 35 -14.78 -11.78 0.28
C PRO A 35 -14.93 -10.46 -0.50
N TRP A 36 -15.17 -10.57 -1.80
CA TRP A 36 -15.65 -9.43 -2.59
C TRP A 36 -17.08 -9.05 -2.16
N PRO A 37 -17.43 -7.74 -2.04
CA PRO A 37 -16.62 -6.54 -2.31
C PRO A 37 -15.81 -6.01 -1.12
N VAL A 38 -15.97 -6.63 0.06
CA VAL A 38 -15.40 -6.18 1.33
C VAL A 38 -13.87 -6.03 1.26
N ASN A 39 -13.18 -6.91 0.52
CA ASN A 39 -11.74 -6.80 0.32
C ASN A 39 -11.30 -5.47 -0.31
N PHE A 40 -11.98 -5.04 -1.36
CA PHE A 40 -11.67 -3.81 -2.09
C PHE A 40 -12.04 -2.57 -1.27
N GLU A 41 -13.20 -2.60 -0.63
CA GLU A 41 -13.65 -1.53 0.26
C GLU A 41 -12.68 -1.35 1.44
N THR A 42 -12.23 -2.46 2.04
CA THR A 42 -11.27 -2.44 3.15
C THR A 42 -9.90 -1.93 2.70
N ALA A 43 -9.42 -2.35 1.53
CA ALA A 43 -8.16 -1.86 0.97
C ALA A 43 -8.19 -0.34 0.77
N ARG A 44 -9.30 0.18 0.22
CA ARG A 44 -9.48 1.61 -0.01
C ARG A 44 -9.60 2.39 1.30
N ALA A 45 -10.41 1.92 2.23
CA ALA A 45 -10.58 2.56 3.54
C ALA A 45 -9.25 2.60 4.33
N SER A 46 -8.40 1.58 4.19
CA SER A 46 -7.07 1.55 4.82
C SER A 46 -6.11 2.58 4.20
N ASP A 47 -6.07 2.69 2.87
CA ASP A 47 -5.26 3.74 2.19
C ASP A 47 -5.74 5.15 2.60
N ASP A 48 -7.06 5.38 2.64
CA ASP A 48 -7.64 6.66 3.06
C ASP A 48 -7.30 6.98 4.52
N ALA A 49 -7.39 5.99 5.43
CA ALA A 49 -7.04 6.18 6.84
C ALA A 49 -5.58 6.57 7.04
N VAL A 50 -4.65 5.97 6.29
CA VAL A 50 -3.22 6.33 6.33
C VAL A 50 -3.00 7.76 5.83
N ARG A 51 -3.74 8.20 4.81
CA ARG A 51 -3.63 9.56 4.26
C ARG A 51 -4.17 10.65 5.18
N GLN A 52 -5.09 10.29 6.08
CA GLN A 52 -5.75 11.21 7.00
C GLN A 52 -5.06 11.34 8.37
N ALA A 53 -4.05 10.50 8.65
CA ALA A 53 -3.25 10.53 9.86
C ALA A 53 -2.13 11.59 9.80
#